data_AF-A0A8S9N3L3-F1
#
_entry.id   AF-A0A8S9N3L3-F1
#
_cell.length_a   1.000
_cell.length_b   1.000
_cell.length_c   1.000
_cell.angle_alpha   90.00
_cell.angle_beta   90.00
_cell.angle_gamma   90.00
#
_symmetry.space_group_name_H-M   'P 1'
#
loop_
_entity.id
_entity.type
_entity.pdbx_description
1 polymer ?
#
loop_
_entity_poly.entity_id
_entity_poly.type
_entity_poly.pdbx_seq_one_letter_code
_entity_poly.pdbx_strand_id
1 'polypeptide(L)'
;MASSSARGELEKIGIDQLKALKEQADREVNLLQDSLNNIRTANARLESAAGALNDLSLRPQGKKMLVPLTASLYVPGTLDEADKVLVDIGTGYFIEKTMEDGKDYCQRKISLLKSNYEQLFEVCF
;
A
#
# COMPACT_ATOMS: atom_id res chain seq x y z
N MET A 1 -28.51 23.22 2.09
CA MET A 1 -28.56 24.66 1.79
C MET A 1 -27.17 25.32 1.61
N ALA A 2 -26.08 24.55 1.44
CA ALA A 2 -24.72 25.09 1.25
C ALA A 2 -24.25 25.20 -0.22
N SER A 3 -25.04 24.70 -1.20
CA SER A 3 -24.63 24.64 -2.61
C SER A 3 -25.01 25.88 -3.44
N SER A 4 -25.86 26.77 -2.94
CA SER A 4 -26.23 28.02 -3.63
C SER A 4 -25.21 29.14 -3.46
N SER A 5 -24.40 29.08 -2.39
CA SER A 5 -23.40 30.10 -2.04
C SER A 5 -22.18 30.05 -2.97
N ALA A 6 -21.71 28.84 -3.32
CA ALA A 6 -20.56 28.66 -4.20
C ALA A 6 -20.80 29.17 -5.64
N ARG A 7 -22.04 29.04 -6.15
CA ARG A 7 -22.40 29.56 -7.48
C ARG A 7 -22.36 31.09 -7.55
N GLY A 8 -22.80 31.78 -6.50
CA GLY A 8 -22.81 33.25 -6.45
C GLY A 8 -21.42 33.88 -6.24
N GLU A 9 -20.46 33.12 -5.73
CA GLU A 9 -19.06 33.52 -5.63
C GLU A 9 -18.32 33.33 -6.97
N LEU A 10 -18.61 32.27 -7.72
CA LEU A 10 -18.02 32.03 -9.05
C LEU A 10 -18.31 33.14 -10.07
N GLU A 11 -19.47 33.79 -10.00
CA GLU A 11 -19.83 34.90 -10.90
C GLU A 11 -19.05 36.20 -10.60
N LYS A 12 -18.40 36.29 -9.43
CA LYS A 12 -17.59 37.45 -9.00
C LYS A 12 -16.09 37.26 -9.18
N ILE A 13 -15.66 36.06 -9.57
CA ILE A 13 -14.25 35.69 -9.74
C ILE A 13 -13.80 36.08 -11.16
N GLY A 14 -12.69 36.80 -11.27
CA GLY A 14 -12.12 37.17 -12.57
C GLY A 14 -11.61 35.95 -13.34
N ILE A 15 -11.58 36.02 -14.69
CA ILE A 15 -11.16 34.92 -15.58
C ILE A 15 -9.78 34.35 -15.18
N ASP A 16 -8.85 35.18 -14.71
CA ASP A 16 -7.52 34.74 -14.29
C ASP A 16 -7.53 33.95 -12.98
N GLN A 17 -8.41 34.30 -12.03
CA GLN A 17 -8.61 33.52 -10.80
C GLN A 17 -9.29 32.18 -11.09
N LEU A 18 -10.22 32.14 -12.05
CA LEU A 18 -10.85 30.90 -12.53
C LEU A 18 -9.84 29.95 -13.16
N LYS A 19 -8.88 30.47 -13.95
CA LYS A 19 -7.78 29.67 -14.50
C LYS A 19 -6.88 29.13 -13.39
N ALA A 20 -6.51 29.96 -12.41
CA ALA A 20 -5.70 29.53 -11.28
C ALA A 20 -6.38 28.42 -10.46
N LEU A 21 -7.70 28.55 -10.22
CA LEU A 21 -8.50 27.55 -9.52
C LEU A 21 -8.58 26.24 -10.30
N LYS A 22 -8.77 26.30 -11.62
CA LYS A 22 -8.74 25.12 -12.49
C LYS A 22 -7.41 24.38 -12.37
N GLU A 23 -6.30 25.10 -12.51
CA GLU A 23 -4.97 24.49 -12.41
C GLU A 23 -4.70 23.89 -11.02
N GLN A 24 -5.23 24.50 -9.97
CA GLN A 24 -5.17 23.94 -8.62
C GLN A 24 -5.96 22.63 -8.53
N ALA A 25 -7.21 22.61 -9.00
CA ALA A 25 -8.04 21.42 -9.00
C ALA A 25 -7.40 20.28 -9.82
N ASP A 26 -6.84 20.59 -11.00
CA ASP A 26 -6.12 19.61 -11.83
C ASP A 26 -4.92 19.01 -11.09
N ARG A 27 -4.15 19.81 -10.33
CA ARG A 27 -3.05 19.32 -9.49
C ARG A 27 -3.55 18.41 -8.36
N GLU A 28 -4.62 18.80 -7.67
CA GLU A 28 -5.20 18.01 -6.58
C GLU A 28 -5.70 16.65 -7.08
N VAL A 29 -6.37 16.61 -8.24
CA VAL A 29 -6.82 15.36 -8.88
C VAL A 29 -5.64 14.45 -9.21
N ASN A 30 -4.56 14.98 -9.79
CA ASN A 30 -3.37 14.19 -10.10
C ASN A 30 -2.72 13.60 -8.84
N LEU A 31 -2.57 14.40 -7.77
CA LEU A 31 -2.02 13.93 -6.49
C LEU A 31 -2.87 12.81 -5.88
N LEU A 32 -4.20 12.93 -5.96
CA LEU A 32 -5.12 11.91 -5.45
C LEU A 32 -5.02 10.61 -6.27
N GLN A 33 -4.94 10.71 -7.59
CA GLN A 33 -4.73 9.54 -8.46
C GLN A 33 -3.42 8.82 -8.17
N ASP A 34 -2.32 9.55 -7.99
CA ASP A 34 -1.02 8.98 -7.62
C ASP A 34 -1.08 8.28 -6.26
N SER A 35 -1.74 8.90 -5.28
CA SER A 35 -1.95 8.33 -3.94
C SER A 35 -2.74 7.01 -4.01
N LEU A 36 -3.84 6.98 -4.77
CA LEU A 36 -4.65 5.77 -4.98
C LEU A 36 -3.85 4.65 -5.63
N ASN A 37 -3.05 4.95 -6.64
CA ASN A 37 -2.18 3.98 -7.32
C ASN A 37 -1.10 3.42 -6.39
N ASN A 38 -0.52 4.25 -5.54
CA ASN A 38 0.47 3.85 -4.53
C ASN A 38 -0.15 2.90 -3.50
N ILE A 39 -1.33 3.25 -2.96
CA ILE A 39 -2.07 2.41 -2.00
C ILE A 39 -2.42 1.05 -2.62
N ARG A 40 -2.92 1.05 -3.86
CA ARG A 40 -3.27 -0.19 -4.57
C ARG A 40 -2.04 -1.10 -4.76
N THR A 41 -0.91 -0.52 -5.16
CA THR A 41 0.34 -1.26 -5.36
C THR A 41 0.88 -1.81 -4.04
N ALA A 42 0.83 -1.02 -2.96
CA ALA A 42 1.22 -1.46 -1.63
C ALA A 42 0.34 -2.61 -1.12
N ASN A 43 -0.97 -2.53 -1.32
CA ASN A 43 -1.91 -3.61 -0.99
C ASN A 43 -1.58 -4.91 -1.74
N ALA A 44 -1.38 -4.84 -3.05
CA ALA A 44 -1.04 -6.02 -3.86
C ALA A 44 0.26 -6.70 -3.39
N ARG A 45 1.27 -5.90 -3.00
CA ARG A 45 2.53 -6.43 -2.44
C ARG A 45 2.31 -7.12 -1.09
N LEU A 46 1.49 -6.57 -0.22
CA LEU A 46 1.17 -7.18 1.07
C LEU A 46 0.34 -8.46 0.94
N GLU A 47 -0.61 -8.49 0.00
CA GLU A 47 -1.37 -9.72 -0.30
C GLU A 47 -0.45 -10.82 -0.84
N SER A 48 0.49 -10.48 -1.73
CA SER A 48 1.51 -11.41 -2.22
C SER A 48 2.42 -11.90 -1.09
N ALA A 49 2.85 -11.01 -0.19
CA ALA A 49 3.66 -11.38 0.97
C ALA A 49 2.90 -12.31 1.93
N ALA A 50 1.62 -12.03 2.20
CA ALA A 50 0.77 -12.89 3.03
C ALA A 50 0.59 -14.28 2.40
N GLY A 51 0.40 -14.35 1.08
CA GLY A 51 0.36 -15.62 0.33
C GLY A 51 1.68 -16.39 0.44
N ALA A 52 2.82 -15.71 0.27
CA ALA A 52 4.14 -16.33 0.39
C ALA A 52 4.41 -16.85 1.82
N LEU A 53 3.99 -16.11 2.86
CA LEU A 53 4.06 -16.56 4.26
C LEU A 53 3.22 -17.82 4.48
N ASN A 54 2.02 -17.87 3.90
CA ASN A 54 1.17 -19.06 3.98
C ASN A 54 1.81 -20.27 3.29
N ASP A 55 2.34 -20.08 2.08
CA ASP A 55 3.04 -21.13 1.33
C ASP A 55 4.31 -21.60 2.04
N LEU A 56 5.00 -20.71 2.76
CA LEU A 56 6.18 -21.04 3.54
C LEU A 56 5.82 -21.85 4.78
N SER A 57 4.72 -21.51 5.46
CA SER A 57 4.23 -22.23 6.64
C SER A 57 3.81 -23.69 6.38
N LEU A 58 3.50 -24.02 5.12
CA LEU A 58 3.17 -25.40 4.71
C LEU A 58 4.41 -26.23 4.34
N ARG A 59 5.60 -25.62 4.32
CA ARG A 59 6.84 -26.31 3.92
C ARG A 59 7.55 -26.86 5.15
N PRO A 60 7.99 -28.12 5.11
CA PRO A 60 8.77 -28.68 6.20
C PRO A 60 10.15 -28.01 6.31
N GLN A 61 10.67 -27.96 7.53
CA GLN A 61 12.07 -27.64 7.80
C GLN A 61 12.99 -28.57 7.00
N GLY A 62 14.11 -28.03 6.54
CA GLY A 62 15.09 -28.74 5.71
C GLY A 62 14.75 -28.78 4.22
N LYS A 63 13.65 -28.15 3.78
CA LYS A 63 13.28 -28.12 2.36
C LYS A 63 14.25 -27.24 1.57
N LYS A 64 14.81 -27.80 0.49
CA LYS A 64 15.62 -27.06 -0.48
C LYS A 64 14.75 -26.08 -1.28
N MET A 65 15.22 -24.85 -1.44
CA MET A 65 14.57 -23.80 -2.22
C MET A 65 15.59 -22.91 -2.92
N LEU A 66 15.13 -22.18 -3.93
CA LEU A 66 15.94 -21.18 -4.61
C LEU A 66 15.68 -19.82 -3.99
N VAL A 67 16.72 -19.18 -3.49
CA VAL A 67 16.66 -17.83 -2.92
C VAL A 67 17.20 -16.84 -3.97
N PRO A 68 16.45 -15.78 -4.31
CA PRO A 68 16.94 -14.76 -5.23
C PRO A 68 18.06 -13.96 -4.56
N LEU A 69 19.24 -13.92 -5.20
CA LEU A 69 20.35 -13.05 -4.79
C LEU A 69 20.30 -11.71 -5.52
N THR A 70 19.87 -11.73 -6.78
CA THR A 70 19.62 -10.56 -7.61
C THR A 70 18.41 -10.80 -8.51
N ALA A 71 18.03 -9.82 -9.34
CA ALA A 71 16.92 -9.95 -10.28
C ALA A 71 17.09 -11.09 -11.33
N SER A 72 18.31 -11.60 -11.54
CA SER A 72 18.59 -12.63 -12.55
C SER A 72 19.37 -13.84 -12.01
N LEU A 73 19.67 -13.88 -10.71
CA LEU A 73 20.47 -14.94 -10.10
C LEU A 73 19.75 -15.52 -8.88
N TYR A 74 19.60 -16.85 -8.90
CA TYR A 74 19.05 -17.63 -7.80
C TYR A 74 20.09 -18.60 -7.27
N VAL A 75 20.19 -18.71 -5.95
CA VAL A 75 21.10 -19.63 -5.27
C VAL A 75 20.32 -20.70 -4.53
N PRO A 76 20.76 -21.97 -4.53
CA PRO A 76 20.14 -23.00 -3.72
C PRO A 76 20.39 -22.74 -2.23
N GLY A 77 19.33 -22.78 -1.45
CA GLY A 77 19.34 -22.68 0.00
C GLY A 77 18.43 -23.72 0.65
N THR A 78 18.55 -23.89 1.95
CA THR A 78 17.72 -24.81 2.74
C THR A 78 16.97 -24.00 3.79
N LEU A 79 15.67 -24.23 3.91
CA LEU A 79 14.86 -23.60 4.96
C LEU A 79 15.20 -24.24 6.30
N ASP A 80 15.80 -23.46 7.21
CA ASP A 80 16.09 -23.92 8.56
C ASP A 80 14.91 -23.63 9.50
N GLU A 81 14.75 -22.40 9.98
CA GLU A 81 13.61 -22.03 10.81
C GLU A 81 12.41 -21.58 9.97
N ALA A 82 11.39 -22.45 9.84
CA ALA A 82 10.15 -22.14 9.12
C ALA A 82 9.12 -21.37 9.98
N ASP A 83 9.31 -21.29 11.30
CA ASP A 83 8.34 -20.73 12.23
C ASP A 83 8.56 -19.24 12.52
N LYS A 84 9.68 -18.68 12.08
CA LYS A 84 10.07 -17.29 12.34
C LYS A 84 10.27 -16.51 11.05
N VAL A 85 9.88 -15.25 11.10
CA VAL A 85 9.93 -14.32 9.97
C VAL A 85 10.40 -12.96 10.42
N LEU A 86 11.14 -12.28 9.55
CA LEU A 86 11.55 -10.90 9.75
C LEU A 86 10.48 -9.96 9.20
N VAL A 87 9.97 -9.07 10.04
CA VAL A 87 8.98 -8.06 9.67
C VAL A 87 9.63 -6.68 9.71
N ASP A 88 9.55 -5.97 8.59
CA ASP A 88 9.96 -4.56 8.51
C ASP A 88 8.91 -3.66 9.18
N ILE A 89 9.32 -2.96 10.24
CA ILE A 89 8.48 -1.99 10.96
C ILE A 89 8.67 -0.55 10.49
N GLY A 90 9.59 -0.32 9.54
CA GLY A 90 9.93 0.99 9.00
C GLY A 90 11.25 1.53 9.54
N THR A 91 11.71 2.63 8.94
CA THR A 91 12.98 3.32 9.29
C THR A 91 14.24 2.44 9.24
N GLY A 92 14.17 1.30 8.55
CA GLY A 92 15.28 0.34 8.43
C GLY A 92 15.38 -0.67 9.58
N TYR A 93 14.35 -0.78 10.42
CA TYR A 93 14.32 -1.75 11.52
C TYR A 93 13.48 -2.98 11.16
N PHE A 94 14.04 -4.14 11.49
CA PHE A 94 13.40 -5.44 11.33
C PHE A 94 13.25 -6.10 12.68
N ILE A 95 12.08 -6.70 12.92
CA ILE A 95 11.81 -7.49 14.11
C ILE A 95 11.56 -8.94 13.74
N GLU A 96 12.11 -9.87 14.51
CA GLU A 96 11.79 -11.28 14.40
C GLU A 96 10.42 -11.53 15.04
N LYS A 97 9.55 -12.20 14.29
CA LYS A 97 8.18 -12.52 14.68
C LYS A 97 7.87 -13.96 14.34
N THR A 98 6.88 -14.53 15.02
CA THR A 98 6.36 -15.85 14.66
C THR A 98 5.63 -15.76 13.31
N MET A 99 5.50 -16.89 12.63
CA MET A 99 4.77 -16.98 11.38
C MET A 99 3.31 -16.48 11.52
N GLU A 100 2.67 -16.77 12.65
CA GLU A 100 1.30 -16.33 12.96
C GLU A 100 1.24 -14.81 13.16
N ASP A 101 2.14 -14.23 13.96
CA ASP A 101 2.26 -12.78 14.14
C ASP A 101 2.56 -12.06 12.81
N GLY A 102 3.38 -12.67 11.95
CA GLY A 102 3.69 -12.15 10.62
C GLY A 102 2.48 -12.11 9.70
N LYS A 103 1.65 -13.16 9.71
CA LYS A 103 0.39 -13.20 8.96
C LYS A 103 -0.60 -12.14 9.46
N ASP A 104 -0.75 -12.03 10.77
CA ASP A 104 -1.60 -11.00 11.41
C ASP A 104 -1.10 -9.58 11.07
N TYR A 105 0.22 -9.36 11.10
CA TYR A 105 0.81 -8.07 10.71
C TYR A 105 0.45 -7.70 9.26
N CYS A 106 0.62 -8.63 8.31
CA CYS A 106 0.23 -8.40 6.91
C CYS A 106 -1.26 -8.09 6.78
N GLN A 107 -2.13 -8.86 7.43
CA GLN A 107 -3.58 -8.65 7.41
C GLN A 107 -3.99 -7.30 7.98
N ARG A 108 -3.45 -6.91 9.14
CA ARG A 108 -3.70 -5.58 9.74
C ARG A 108 -3.27 -4.45 8.80
N LYS A 109 -2.12 -4.59 8.14
CA LYS A 109 -1.62 -3.57 7.21
C LYS A 109 -2.46 -3.49 5.94
N ILE A 110 -2.95 -4.60 5.42
CA ILE A 110 -3.91 -4.65 4.31
C ILE A 110 -5.22 -3.96 4.71
N SER A 111 -5.78 -4.27 5.88
CA SER A 111 -7.01 -3.65 6.37
C SER A 111 -6.87 -2.14 6.54
N LEU A 112 -5.73 -1.67 7.07
CA LEU A 112 -5.42 -0.25 7.18
C LEU A 112 -5.39 0.44 5.80
N LEU A 113 -4.70 -0.15 4.84
CA LEU A 113 -4.60 0.40 3.48
C LEU A 113 -5.94 0.35 2.75
N LYS A 114 -6.79 -0.65 2.98
CA LYS A 114 -8.17 -0.71 2.45
C LYS A 114 -9.04 0.41 3.03
N SER A 115 -8.98 0.62 4.34
CA SER A 115 -9.70 1.73 4.98
C SER A 115 -9.23 3.10 4.46
N ASN A 116 -7.91 3.29 4.31
CA ASN A 116 -7.36 4.52 3.73
C ASN A 116 -7.81 4.72 2.27
N TYR A 117 -7.88 3.64 1.49
CA TYR A 117 -8.40 3.68 0.12
C TYR A 117 -9.87 4.10 0.09
N GLU A 118 -10.71 3.52 0.95
CA GLU A 118 -12.14 3.86 1.05
C GLU A 118 -12.35 5.32 1.43
N GLN A 119 -11.59 5.83 2.41
CA GLN A 119 -11.64 7.25 2.80
C GLN A 119 -11.24 8.19 1.66
N LEU A 120 -10.16 7.87 0.95
CA LEU A 120 -9.74 8.68 -0.20
C LEU A 120 -10.75 8.61 -1.35
N PHE A 121 -11.37 7.45 -1.55
CA PHE A 121 -12.40 7.27 -2.55
C PHE A 121 -13.66 8.10 -2.22
N GLU A 122 -14.12 8.08 -0.97
CA GLU A 122 -15.26 8.89 -0.50
C GLU A 122 -14.99 10.40 -0.57
N VAL A 123 -13.75 10.85 -0.36
CA VAL A 123 -13.40 12.26 -0.54
C VAL A 123 -13.40 12.67 -2.02
N CYS A 124 -13.13 11.73 -2.94
CA CYS A 124 -13.11 11.97 -4.38
C CYS A 124 -14.49 11.89 -5.07
N PHE A 125 -15.48 11.19 -4.49
CA PHE A 125 -16.77 10.88 -5.11
C PHE A 125 -17.94 11.14 -4.14
#